data_AF-A0A5E3WPG1-F1
#
_entry.id   AF-A0A5E3WPG1-F1
#
_cell.length_a   1.000
_cell.length_b   1.000
_cell.length_c   1.000
_cell.angle_alpha   90.00
_cell.angle_beta   90.00
_cell.angle_gamma   90.00
#
_symmetry.space_group_name_H-M   'P 1'
#
loop_
_entity.id
_entity.type
_entity.pdbx_description
1 polymer ?
#
loop_
_entity_poly.entity_id
_entity_poly.type
_entity_poly.pdbx_seq_one_letter_code
_entity_poly.pdbx_strand_id
1 'polypeptide(L)'
;MSCENSVKGSVLPGEPQGSLVNGAYFHAAATPAADREPKRAIVLLTDMFGLPLKNCKILADLISEKVGVDVWVPDLFDGRPALTLEELGPLLPDRAGAKRSLMDYVRLFFLLITHIFALRRTRPSVGEARARVFIEKLRTEKGYNRIGAVGYGYGGTVGVGLGGSPSLVDTLVIAHPGSLKMENVKLMKVPTSWACAEEGAAFKPAQRNGAEAIFKEREGKDDFVPYEFKDWKGCAHGFAIRPNQSVPEVKAGYEGALAQTVEWFKKTLF
;
A
#
# COMPACT_ATOMS: atom_id res chain seq x y z
N MET A 1 -7.90 -25.49 -15.75
CA MET A 1 -6.46 -25.16 -15.73
C MET A 1 -6.33 -23.72 -15.26
N SER A 2 -6.07 -23.50 -13.97
CA SER A 2 -5.87 -22.17 -13.40
C SER A 2 -4.44 -21.70 -13.70
N CYS A 3 -4.32 -20.90 -14.75
CA CYS A 3 -3.40 -19.78 -14.91
C CYS A 3 -2.07 -19.79 -14.10
N GLU A 4 -1.13 -20.66 -14.47
CA GLU A 4 0.30 -20.42 -14.17
C GLU A 4 0.76 -19.04 -14.70
N ASN A 5 0.08 -18.53 -15.74
CA ASN A 5 0.36 -17.23 -16.34
C ASN A 5 -0.15 -16.03 -15.51
N SER A 6 -1.19 -16.18 -14.69
CA SER A 6 -1.71 -15.05 -13.88
C SER A 6 -0.74 -14.64 -12.77
N VAL A 7 -0.01 -15.59 -12.17
CA VAL A 7 0.97 -15.28 -11.11
C VAL A 7 2.26 -14.72 -11.72
N LYS A 8 2.72 -15.28 -12.84
CA LYS A 8 3.92 -14.80 -13.55
C LYS A 8 3.79 -13.36 -14.04
N GLY A 9 2.60 -12.96 -14.50
CA GLY A 9 2.34 -11.58 -14.95
C GLY A 9 2.33 -10.54 -13.82
N SER A 10 2.16 -10.97 -12.56
CA SER A 10 2.00 -10.13 -11.38
C SER A 10 3.30 -9.76 -10.67
N VAL A 11 4.44 -10.36 -11.03
CA VAL A 11 5.75 -10.01 -10.47
C VAL A 11 6.36 -8.86 -11.28
N LEU A 12 6.86 -7.83 -10.60
CA LEU A 12 7.50 -6.70 -11.26
C LEU A 12 8.89 -7.10 -11.81
N PRO A 13 9.29 -6.60 -12.99
CA PRO A 13 10.61 -6.86 -13.55
C PRO A 13 11.71 -6.20 -12.73
N GLY A 14 12.93 -6.74 -12.85
CA GLY A 14 14.11 -6.23 -12.16
C GLY A 14 14.40 -6.96 -10.85
N GLU A 15 15.51 -6.61 -10.20
CA GLU A 15 15.90 -7.08 -8.88
C GLU A 15 15.90 -5.92 -7.88
N PRO A 16 15.60 -6.18 -6.60
CA PRO A 16 15.72 -5.16 -5.57
C PRO A 16 17.17 -4.70 -5.42
N GLN A 17 17.39 -3.40 -5.31
CA GLN A 17 18.72 -2.77 -5.25
C GLN A 17 19.13 -2.31 -3.85
N GLY A 18 18.16 -2.23 -2.94
CA GLY A 18 18.35 -1.93 -1.53
C GLY A 18 18.83 -3.14 -0.72
N SER A 19 18.78 -3.00 0.61
CA SER A 19 19.30 -4.01 1.54
C SER A 19 18.38 -4.23 2.73
N LEU A 20 18.52 -5.36 3.41
CA LEU A 20 17.84 -5.59 4.69
C LEU A 20 18.67 -4.98 5.82
N VAL A 21 18.05 -4.08 6.60
CA VAL A 21 18.62 -3.43 7.77
C VAL A 21 17.68 -3.67 8.94
N ASN A 22 18.13 -4.42 9.95
CA ASN A 22 17.35 -4.74 11.15
C ASN A 22 15.94 -5.33 10.85
N GLY A 23 15.84 -6.18 9.83
CA GLY A 23 14.58 -6.83 9.44
C GLY A 23 13.65 -5.98 8.58
N ALA A 24 13.96 -4.71 8.33
CA ALA A 24 13.27 -3.88 7.34
C ALA A 24 14.09 -3.83 6.05
N TYR A 25 13.43 -3.75 4.90
CA TYR A 25 14.12 -3.44 3.65
C TYR A 25 14.32 -1.93 3.54
N PHE A 26 15.48 -1.51 3.07
CA PHE A 26 15.91 -0.12 3.00
C PHE A 26 16.53 0.17 1.64
N HIS A 27 16.05 1.23 1.01
CA HIS A 27 16.67 1.82 -0.16
C HIS A 27 17.02 3.27 0.14
N ALA A 28 18.30 3.61 -0.03
CA ALA A 28 18.81 4.96 0.17
C ALA A 28 18.60 5.81 -1.10
N ALA A 29 18.27 7.09 -0.93
CA ALA A 29 18.24 8.00 -2.07
C ALA A 29 19.66 8.24 -2.64
N ALA A 30 19.77 8.25 -3.98
CA ALA A 30 21.04 8.41 -4.68
C ALA A 30 21.76 9.75 -4.39
N THR A 31 21.00 10.82 -4.14
CA THR A 31 21.51 12.07 -3.57
C THR A 31 20.90 12.19 -2.18
N PRO A 32 21.69 12.24 -1.09
CA PRO A 32 21.12 12.24 0.25
C PRO A 32 20.30 13.50 0.52
N ALA A 33 18.99 13.44 0.28
CA ALA A 33 18.05 14.33 0.97
C ALA A 33 18.13 14.11 2.50
N ALA A 34 18.68 12.96 2.94
CA ALA A 34 18.98 12.65 4.33
C ALA A 34 20.05 13.55 4.99
N ASP A 35 20.85 14.28 4.20
CA ASP A 35 21.82 15.26 4.73
C ASP A 35 21.32 16.71 4.63
N ARG A 36 20.12 16.92 4.06
CA ARG A 36 19.49 18.24 3.96
C ARG A 36 18.31 18.31 4.93
N GLU A 37 18.41 19.21 5.89
CA GLU A 37 17.30 19.46 6.80
C GLU A 37 16.09 20.08 6.07
N PRO A 38 14.84 19.68 6.41
CA PRO A 38 14.50 18.55 7.26
C PRO A 38 14.77 17.19 6.59
N LYS A 39 15.27 16.22 7.36
CA LYS A 39 15.45 14.83 6.89
C LYS A 39 14.11 14.19 6.57
N ARG A 40 14.01 13.63 5.37
CA ARG A 40 12.76 13.06 4.82
C ARG A 40 12.91 11.57 4.52
N ALA A 41 11.87 10.81 4.81
CA ALA A 41 11.75 9.41 4.42
C ALA A 41 10.33 9.05 4.02
N ILE A 42 10.19 7.93 3.31
CA ILE A 42 8.91 7.27 3.06
C ILE A 42 8.93 5.88 3.69
N VAL A 43 7.81 5.48 4.28
CA VAL A 43 7.57 4.11 4.73
C VAL A 43 6.57 3.44 3.79
N LEU A 44 7.00 2.36 3.13
CA LEU A 44 6.14 1.53 2.30
C LEU A 44 5.55 0.39 3.14
N LEU A 45 4.24 0.39 3.28
CA LEU A 45 3.47 -0.60 4.01
C LEU A 45 3.04 -1.71 3.03
N THR A 46 3.53 -2.92 3.26
CA THR A 46 3.39 -4.05 2.33
C THR A 46 1.94 -4.52 2.17
N ASP A 47 1.66 -5.15 1.02
CA ASP A 47 0.48 -6.00 0.86
C ASP A 47 0.52 -7.20 1.83
N MET A 48 -0.54 -8.00 1.87
CA MET A 48 -0.74 -9.09 2.84
C MET A 48 0.32 -10.21 2.78
N PHE A 49 1.10 -10.23 1.70
CA PHE A 49 2.18 -11.17 1.45
C PHE A 49 3.52 -10.76 2.11
N GLY A 50 3.61 -9.52 2.63
CA GLY A 50 4.79 -9.03 3.35
C GLY A 50 6.06 -8.90 2.50
N LEU A 51 7.21 -8.86 3.19
CA LEU A 51 8.55 -8.80 2.57
C LEU A 51 8.92 -9.97 1.65
N PRO A 52 8.35 -11.19 1.78
CA PRO A 52 8.51 -12.24 0.78
C PRO A 52 8.07 -11.83 -0.63
N LEU A 53 7.06 -10.97 -0.75
CA LEU A 53 6.67 -10.42 -2.05
C LEU A 53 7.72 -9.40 -2.52
N LYS A 54 8.56 -9.82 -3.47
CA LYS A 54 9.63 -9.01 -4.05
C LYS A 54 9.17 -7.64 -4.56
N ASN A 55 7.95 -7.53 -5.07
CA ASN A 55 7.42 -6.29 -5.65
C ASN A 55 7.44 -5.10 -4.67
N CYS A 56 7.27 -5.32 -3.35
CA CYS A 56 7.31 -4.22 -2.39
C CYS A 56 8.71 -3.59 -2.29
N LYS A 57 9.76 -4.37 -2.54
CA LYS A 57 11.15 -3.93 -2.51
C LYS A 57 11.48 -3.16 -3.80
N ILE A 58 11.10 -3.70 -4.95
CA ILE A 58 11.22 -2.99 -6.24
C ILE A 58 10.49 -1.64 -6.20
N LEU A 59 9.28 -1.59 -5.64
CA LEU A 59 8.55 -0.34 -5.50
C LEU A 59 9.23 0.64 -4.55
N ALA A 60 9.84 0.16 -3.46
CA ALA A 60 10.61 1.02 -2.57
C ALA A 60 11.79 1.68 -3.31
N ASP A 61 12.50 0.92 -4.14
CA ASP A 61 13.61 1.41 -4.96
C ASP A 61 13.10 2.48 -5.96
N LEU A 62 12.07 2.15 -6.73
CA LEU A 62 11.49 3.06 -7.72
C LEU A 62 10.96 4.36 -7.10
N ILE A 63 10.31 4.28 -5.94
CA ILE A 63 9.80 5.46 -5.22
C ILE A 63 10.98 6.28 -4.70
N SER A 64 12.00 5.63 -4.12
CA SER A 64 13.19 6.30 -3.59
C SER A 64 13.91 7.09 -4.68
N GLU A 65 14.14 6.47 -5.83
CA GLU A 65 14.79 7.09 -6.99
C GLU A 65 13.96 8.27 -7.55
N LYS A 66 12.65 8.10 -7.70
CA LYS A 66 11.78 9.10 -8.35
C LYS A 66 11.45 10.27 -7.45
N VAL A 67 11.32 10.06 -6.14
CA VAL A 67 11.02 11.10 -5.15
C VAL A 67 12.31 11.76 -4.64
N GLY A 68 13.42 11.00 -4.58
CA GLY A 68 14.71 11.48 -4.07
C GLY A 68 14.80 11.45 -2.55
N VAL A 69 14.14 10.48 -1.90
CA VAL A 69 14.21 10.28 -0.43
C VAL A 69 14.44 8.82 -0.09
N ASP A 70 14.88 8.58 1.14
CA ASP A 70 15.02 7.25 1.69
C ASP A 70 13.67 6.53 1.78
N VAL A 71 13.64 5.25 1.43
CA VAL A 71 12.43 4.43 1.53
C VAL A 71 12.70 3.20 2.39
N TRP A 72 11.83 3.00 3.37
CA TRP A 72 11.85 1.86 4.29
C TRP A 72 10.62 0.98 4.11
N VAL A 73 10.80 -0.33 4.16
CA VAL A 73 9.73 -1.33 4.14
C VAL A 73 9.82 -2.16 5.43
N PRO A 74 9.03 -1.84 6.46
CA PRO A 74 9.03 -2.63 7.69
C PRO A 74 8.38 -4.00 7.50
N ASP A 75 8.80 -4.97 8.30
CA ASP A 75 8.10 -6.25 8.41
C ASP A 75 6.82 -6.11 9.25
N LEU A 76 5.68 -5.99 8.58
CA LEU A 76 4.37 -5.90 9.24
C LEU A 76 3.89 -7.25 9.79
N PHE A 77 4.55 -8.36 9.46
CA PHE A 77 4.11 -9.72 9.73
C PHE A 77 5.00 -10.51 10.68
N ASP A 78 6.18 -9.98 11.04
CA ASP A 78 7.16 -10.64 11.91
C ASP A 78 7.57 -12.00 11.32
N GLY A 79 7.99 -11.96 10.06
CA GLY A 79 8.41 -13.10 9.24
C GLY A 79 7.29 -14.06 8.86
N ARG A 80 6.04 -13.82 9.28
CA ARG A 80 4.95 -14.79 9.15
C ARG A 80 3.67 -14.19 8.54
N PRO A 81 3.68 -13.78 7.25
CA PRO A 81 2.47 -13.47 6.51
C PRO A 81 1.46 -14.63 6.59
N ALA A 82 0.17 -14.31 6.53
CA ALA A 82 -0.87 -15.35 6.67
C ALA A 82 -1.08 -16.18 5.40
N LEU A 83 -0.73 -15.63 4.23
CA LEU A 83 -0.92 -16.25 2.93
C LEU A 83 0.28 -15.92 2.04
N THR A 84 0.55 -16.79 1.09
CA THR A 84 1.54 -16.59 0.02
C THR A 84 0.86 -16.15 -1.28
N LEU A 85 1.64 -15.57 -2.19
CA LEU A 85 1.11 -15.15 -3.49
C LEU A 85 0.66 -16.36 -4.31
N GLU A 86 1.34 -17.49 -4.17
CA GLU A 86 1.07 -18.74 -4.86
C GLU A 86 -0.28 -19.33 -4.44
N GLU A 87 -0.64 -19.22 -3.15
CA GLU A 87 -1.92 -19.71 -2.62
C GLU A 87 -3.10 -18.84 -3.05
N LEU A 88 -2.97 -17.51 -2.90
CA LEU A 88 -4.10 -16.59 -3.10
C LEU A 88 -4.18 -16.03 -4.52
N GLY A 89 -3.04 -15.79 -5.16
CA GLY A 89 -2.94 -15.13 -6.47
C GLY A 89 -3.85 -15.75 -7.55
N PRO A 90 -3.86 -17.08 -7.74
CA PRO A 90 -4.73 -17.74 -8.72
C PRO A 90 -6.23 -17.56 -8.48
N LEU A 91 -6.64 -17.13 -7.28
CA LEU A 91 -8.04 -16.96 -6.87
C LEU A 91 -8.51 -15.50 -6.94
N LEU A 92 -7.60 -14.57 -7.24
CA LEU A 92 -7.90 -13.14 -7.33
C LEU A 92 -8.09 -12.71 -8.79
N PRO A 93 -9.03 -11.79 -9.07
CA PRO A 93 -9.15 -11.20 -10.39
C PRO A 93 -7.89 -10.36 -10.71
N ASP A 94 -7.40 -10.47 -11.93
CA ASP A 94 -6.24 -9.72 -12.43
C ASP A 94 -6.62 -8.39 -13.10
N ARG A 95 -7.91 -8.22 -13.46
CA ARG A 95 -8.50 -7.00 -14.05
C ARG A 95 -9.96 -6.82 -13.67
N ALA A 96 -10.47 -5.61 -13.85
CA ALA A 96 -11.91 -5.33 -13.66
C ALA A 96 -12.76 -6.15 -14.63
N GLY A 97 -13.94 -6.60 -14.17
CA GLY A 97 -14.87 -7.42 -14.94
C GLY A 97 -14.46 -8.88 -15.10
N ALA A 98 -13.29 -9.30 -14.59
CA ALA A 98 -12.87 -10.69 -14.62
C ALA A 98 -13.83 -11.56 -13.79
N LYS A 99 -14.52 -12.49 -14.46
CA LYS A 99 -15.44 -13.42 -13.81
C LYS A 99 -14.66 -14.51 -13.06
N ARG A 100 -15.06 -14.78 -11.83
CA ARG A 100 -14.58 -15.93 -11.04
C ARG A 100 -15.52 -17.10 -11.19
N SER A 101 -14.98 -18.32 -11.30
CA SER A 101 -15.80 -19.52 -11.30
C SER A 101 -16.35 -19.78 -9.90
N LEU A 102 -17.46 -20.52 -9.80
CA LEU A 102 -18.00 -20.96 -8.52
C LEU A 102 -16.95 -21.77 -7.72
N MET A 103 -16.14 -22.57 -8.41
CA MET A 103 -15.06 -23.34 -7.79
C MET A 103 -13.98 -22.42 -7.18
N ASP A 104 -13.67 -21.29 -7.80
CA ASP A 104 -12.70 -20.34 -7.24
C ASP A 104 -13.22 -19.72 -5.94
N TYR A 105 -14.52 -19.43 -5.86
CA TYR A 105 -15.15 -18.98 -4.61
C TYR A 105 -15.09 -20.04 -3.51
N VAL A 106 -15.36 -21.30 -3.85
CA VAL A 106 -15.26 -22.43 -2.91
C VAL A 106 -13.82 -22.59 -2.43
N ARG A 107 -12.84 -22.57 -3.34
CA ARG A 107 -11.41 -22.65 -2.99
C ARG A 107 -10.97 -21.50 -2.10
N LEU A 108 -11.40 -20.28 -2.42
CA LEU A 108 -11.10 -19.09 -1.60
C LEU A 108 -11.69 -19.24 -0.20
N PHE A 109 -12.93 -19.72 -0.08
CA PHE A 109 -13.56 -19.95 1.22
C PHE A 109 -12.78 -20.96 2.07
N PHE A 110 -12.41 -22.12 1.52
CA PHE A 110 -11.60 -23.10 2.23
C PHE A 110 -10.19 -22.60 2.58
N LEU A 111 -9.55 -21.84 1.68
CA LEU A 111 -8.26 -21.22 1.94
C LEU A 111 -8.35 -20.26 3.14
N LEU A 112 -9.37 -19.41 3.19
CA LEU A 112 -9.57 -18.47 4.30
C LEU A 112 -9.87 -19.18 5.62
N ILE A 113 -10.65 -20.27 5.61
CA ILE A 113 -10.96 -21.04 6.82
C ILE A 113 -9.71 -21.76 7.35
N THR A 114 -8.95 -22.41 6.48
CA THR A 114 -7.73 -23.13 6.88
C THR A 114 -6.67 -22.19 7.46
N HIS A 115 -6.66 -20.93 7.03
CA HIS A 115 -5.74 -19.89 7.51
C HIS A 115 -6.34 -18.94 8.55
N ILE A 116 -7.52 -19.22 9.12
CA ILE A 116 -8.25 -18.25 9.95
C ILE A 116 -7.46 -17.77 11.18
N PHE A 117 -6.70 -18.67 11.82
CA PHE A 117 -5.85 -18.31 12.96
C PHE A 117 -4.67 -17.42 12.54
N ALA A 118 -4.07 -17.70 11.39
CA ALA A 118 -3.01 -16.87 10.81
C ALA A 118 -3.56 -15.49 10.46
N LEU A 119 -4.69 -15.41 9.76
CA LEU A 119 -5.37 -14.16 9.40
C LEU A 119 -5.75 -13.32 10.63
N ARG A 120 -6.19 -13.96 11.73
CA ARG A 120 -6.46 -13.27 13.00
C ARG A 120 -5.19 -12.70 13.62
N ARG A 121 -4.08 -13.44 13.60
CA ARG A 121 -2.77 -13.02 14.11
C ARG A 121 -2.17 -11.88 13.29
N THR A 122 -2.46 -11.82 11.99
CA THR A 122 -1.98 -10.81 11.06
C THR A 122 -3.06 -9.78 10.69
N ARG A 123 -4.06 -9.56 11.55
CA ARG A 123 -5.10 -8.55 11.29
C ARG A 123 -4.50 -7.14 11.21
N PRO A 124 -5.11 -6.19 10.49
CA PRO A 124 -4.52 -4.87 10.25
C PRO A 124 -4.07 -4.11 11.50
N SER A 125 -4.78 -4.22 12.62
CA SER A 125 -4.38 -3.55 13.87
C SER A 125 -3.05 -4.06 14.46
N VAL A 126 -2.66 -5.30 14.15
CA VAL A 126 -1.34 -5.83 14.53
C VAL A 126 -0.24 -5.26 13.63
N GLY A 127 -0.49 -5.18 12.33
CA GLY A 127 0.42 -4.52 11.39
C GLY A 127 0.58 -3.03 11.68
N GLU A 128 -0.51 -2.35 12.04
CA GLU A 128 -0.50 -0.95 12.47
C GLU A 128 0.39 -0.74 13.70
N ALA A 129 0.21 -1.55 14.76
CA ALA A 129 1.06 -1.45 15.95
C ALA A 129 2.56 -1.58 15.61
N ARG A 130 2.92 -2.51 14.71
CA ARG A 130 4.30 -2.69 14.24
C ARG A 130 4.80 -1.50 13.42
N ALA A 131 3.97 -0.98 12.51
CA ALA A 131 4.31 0.19 11.72
C ALA A 131 4.54 1.42 12.60
N ARG A 132 3.71 1.64 13.63
CA ARG A 132 3.86 2.76 14.59
C ARG A 132 5.22 2.68 15.29
N VAL A 133 5.56 1.54 15.88
CA VAL A 133 6.85 1.33 16.56
C VAL A 133 8.03 1.57 15.60
N PHE A 134 7.92 1.10 14.36
CA PHE A 134 8.97 1.30 13.37
C PHE A 134 9.14 2.78 12.98
N ILE A 135 8.04 3.49 12.72
CA ILE A 135 8.05 4.92 12.38
C ILE A 135 8.59 5.75 13.54
N GLU A 136 8.24 5.41 14.78
CA GLU A 136 8.78 6.07 15.98
C GLU A 136 10.31 5.92 16.04
N LYS A 137 10.85 4.72 15.78
CA LYS A 137 12.30 4.50 15.69
C LYS A 137 12.96 5.29 14.57
N LEU A 138 12.31 5.42 13.40
CA LEU A 138 12.84 6.25 12.32
C LEU A 138 12.96 7.72 12.75
N ARG A 139 11.99 8.24 13.50
CA ARG A 139 12.05 9.61 14.03
C ARG A 139 13.14 9.76 15.11
N THR A 140 13.21 8.84 16.07
CA THR A 140 14.08 8.99 17.25
C THR A 140 15.52 8.54 17.02
N GLU A 141 15.75 7.46 16.27
CA GLU A 141 17.07 6.86 16.08
C GLU A 141 17.74 7.30 14.77
N LYS A 142 16.95 7.59 13.72
CA LYS A 142 17.46 8.04 12.42
C LYS A 142 17.29 9.54 12.17
N GLY A 143 16.51 10.22 13.00
CA GLY A 143 16.33 11.67 12.95
C GLY A 143 15.48 12.16 11.78
N TYR A 144 14.64 11.31 11.18
CA TYR A 144 13.73 11.78 10.12
C TYR A 144 12.66 12.72 10.71
N ASN A 145 12.64 13.97 10.24
CA ASN A 145 11.68 14.97 10.69
C ASN A 145 10.34 14.85 9.95
N ARG A 146 10.39 14.45 8.67
CA ARG A 146 9.22 14.33 7.79
C ARG A 146 9.12 12.91 7.25
N ILE A 147 8.01 12.23 7.53
CA ILE A 147 7.79 10.85 7.10
C ILE A 147 6.49 10.75 6.32
N GLY A 148 6.59 10.43 5.03
CA GLY A 148 5.46 9.96 4.24
C GLY A 148 5.23 8.46 4.43
N ALA A 149 4.03 7.96 4.16
CA ALA A 149 3.85 6.52 4.00
C ALA A 149 2.94 6.16 2.83
N VAL A 150 3.25 5.06 2.15
CA VAL A 150 2.44 4.51 1.06
C VAL A 150 2.04 3.08 1.41
N GLY A 151 0.76 2.74 1.29
CA GLY A 151 0.27 1.42 1.64
C GLY A 151 -0.49 0.75 0.51
N TYR A 152 -0.23 -0.54 0.30
CA TYR A 152 -0.85 -1.35 -0.75
C TYR A 152 -1.74 -2.44 -0.15
N GLY A 153 -3.01 -2.52 -0.56
CA GLY A 153 -3.92 -3.59 -0.10
C GLY A 153 -4.07 -3.61 1.42
N TYR A 154 -3.54 -4.65 2.06
CA TYR A 154 -3.40 -4.71 3.53
C TYR A 154 -2.68 -3.49 4.11
N GLY A 155 -1.55 -3.11 3.52
CA GLY A 155 -0.77 -1.94 3.94
C GLY A 155 -1.52 -0.63 3.75
N GLY A 156 -2.43 -0.57 2.77
CA GLY A 156 -3.35 0.57 2.59
C GLY A 156 -4.33 0.69 3.77
N THR A 157 -4.89 -0.43 4.24
CA THR A 157 -5.73 -0.45 5.45
C THR A 157 -4.94 -0.05 6.70
N VAL A 158 -3.69 -0.49 6.82
CA VAL A 158 -2.78 -0.04 7.90
C VAL A 158 -2.52 1.46 7.82
N GLY A 159 -2.24 1.99 6.62
CA GLY A 159 -2.00 3.41 6.38
C GLY A 159 -3.17 4.29 6.82
N VAL A 160 -4.42 3.86 6.57
CA VAL A 160 -5.61 4.55 7.07
C VAL A 160 -5.61 4.68 8.60
N GLY A 161 -5.19 3.63 9.33
CA GLY A 161 -5.06 3.68 10.79
C GLY A 161 -3.99 4.67 11.26
N LEU A 162 -2.86 4.74 10.55
CA LEU A 162 -1.78 5.70 10.83
C LEU A 162 -2.20 7.15 10.56
N GLY A 163 -3.11 7.37 9.61
CA GLY A 163 -3.51 8.70 9.15
C GLY A 163 -4.11 9.60 10.22
N GLY A 164 -4.57 9.06 11.36
CA GLY A 164 -5.04 9.87 12.48
C GLY A 164 -3.94 10.40 13.41
N SER A 165 -2.68 10.03 13.16
CA SER A 165 -1.52 10.38 13.98
C SER A 165 -0.53 11.26 13.20
N PRO A 166 -0.74 12.58 13.10
CA PRO A 166 0.17 13.49 12.38
C PRO A 166 1.57 13.56 12.99
N SER A 167 1.74 13.10 14.24
CA SER A 167 3.07 12.91 14.86
C SER A 167 3.85 11.72 14.31
N LEU A 168 3.18 10.79 13.62
CA LEU A 168 3.83 9.62 13.01
C LEU A 168 4.11 9.85 11.53
N VAL A 169 3.07 10.20 10.77
CA VAL A 169 3.16 10.40 9.32
C VAL A 169 2.68 11.80 8.95
N ASP A 170 3.39 12.44 8.03
CA ASP A 170 3.08 13.79 7.55
C ASP A 170 2.17 13.76 6.32
N THR A 171 2.15 12.64 5.58
CA THR A 171 1.34 12.47 4.38
C THR A 171 1.22 11.00 4.00
N LEU A 172 0.12 10.63 3.33
CA LEU A 172 -0.17 9.24 2.96
C LEU A 172 -0.54 9.07 1.49
N VAL A 173 -0.18 7.90 0.95
CA VAL A 173 -0.75 7.36 -0.29
C VAL A 173 -1.38 6.00 0.03
N ILE A 174 -2.67 5.84 -0.28
CA ILE A 174 -3.45 4.63 -0.01
C ILE A 174 -3.82 3.97 -1.34
N ALA A 175 -3.18 2.85 -1.66
CA ALA A 175 -3.37 2.13 -2.92
C ALA A 175 -4.23 0.88 -2.72
N HIS A 176 -5.38 0.84 -3.41
CA HIS A 176 -6.37 -0.24 -3.41
C HIS A 176 -6.57 -0.90 -2.04
N PRO A 177 -6.95 -0.16 -0.99
CA PRO A 177 -6.97 -0.70 0.37
C PRO A 177 -7.90 -1.92 0.49
N GLY A 178 -7.63 -2.74 1.50
CA GLY A 178 -8.59 -3.74 1.96
C GLY A 178 -9.83 -3.10 2.58
N SER A 179 -10.67 -3.92 3.23
CA SER A 179 -11.90 -3.42 3.86
C SER A 179 -11.58 -2.39 4.94
N LEU A 180 -12.27 -1.25 4.89
CA LEU A 180 -12.07 -0.14 5.82
C LEU A 180 -13.27 0.02 6.76
N LYS A 181 -12.97 0.47 7.98
CA LYS A 181 -13.98 1.09 8.86
C LYS A 181 -14.00 2.58 8.57
N MET A 182 -15.16 3.14 8.24
CA MET A 182 -15.28 4.57 7.94
C MET A 182 -14.90 5.45 9.13
N GLU A 183 -15.07 4.95 10.36
CA GLU A 183 -14.57 5.65 11.56
C GLU A 183 -13.06 5.91 11.53
N ASN A 184 -12.27 4.98 10.99
CA ASN A 184 -10.83 5.22 10.85
C ASN A 184 -10.54 6.31 9.80
N VAL A 185 -11.33 6.37 8.71
CA VAL A 185 -11.20 7.43 7.70
C VAL A 185 -11.55 8.80 8.31
N LYS A 186 -12.60 8.87 9.13
CA LYS A 186 -12.94 10.09 9.88
C LYS A 186 -11.84 10.54 10.84
N LEU A 187 -11.03 9.63 11.35
CA LEU A 187 -9.93 9.98 12.24
C LEU A 187 -8.70 10.53 11.51
N MET A 188 -8.63 10.41 10.18
CA MET A 188 -7.45 10.85 9.42
C MET A 188 -7.29 12.37 9.47
N LYS A 189 -6.05 12.83 9.69
CA LYS A 189 -5.67 14.24 9.91
C LYS A 189 -4.43 14.63 9.11
N VAL A 190 -4.10 13.88 8.07
CA VAL A 190 -2.91 14.10 7.25
C VAL A 190 -3.30 14.16 5.77
N PRO A 191 -2.57 14.93 4.93
CA PRO A 191 -2.80 14.94 3.50
C PRO A 191 -2.75 13.53 2.89
N THR A 192 -3.78 13.13 2.12
CA THR A 192 -3.87 11.76 1.57
C THR A 192 -4.23 11.66 0.09
N SER A 193 -3.50 10.82 -0.64
CA SER A 193 -3.84 10.41 -2.00
C SER A 193 -4.36 8.99 -2.02
N TRP A 194 -5.43 8.74 -2.79
CA TRP A 194 -6.09 7.45 -2.88
C TRP A 194 -6.01 6.94 -4.33
N ALA A 195 -5.26 5.86 -4.55
CA ALA A 195 -5.16 5.17 -5.84
C ALA A 195 -6.14 3.99 -5.84
N CYS A 196 -7.33 4.22 -6.39
CA CYS A 196 -8.46 3.32 -6.32
C CYS A 196 -8.50 2.39 -7.54
N ALA A 197 -8.76 1.10 -7.31
CA ALA A 197 -9.14 0.19 -8.37
C ALA A 197 -10.60 0.45 -8.79
N GLU A 198 -10.92 0.29 -10.08
CA GLU A 198 -12.31 0.38 -10.56
C GLU A 198 -13.20 -0.68 -9.90
N GLU A 199 -12.70 -1.91 -9.81
CA GLU A 199 -13.37 -2.99 -9.09
C GLU A 199 -12.50 -3.51 -7.94
N GLY A 200 -12.98 -3.32 -6.72
CA GLY A 200 -12.37 -3.85 -5.51
C GLY A 200 -13.34 -4.76 -4.77
N ALA A 201 -12.93 -5.99 -4.45
CA ALA A 201 -13.74 -6.86 -3.58
C ALA A 201 -13.94 -6.26 -2.18
N ALA A 202 -12.95 -5.48 -1.71
CA ALA A 202 -12.87 -4.97 -0.34
C ALA A 202 -13.11 -3.45 -0.18
N PHE A 203 -12.81 -2.65 -1.20
CA PHE A 203 -13.07 -1.20 -1.25
C PHE A 203 -13.93 -0.88 -2.48
N LYS A 204 -15.25 -1.01 -2.30
CA LYS A 204 -16.24 -0.85 -3.37
C LYS A 204 -16.54 0.63 -3.64
N PRO A 205 -17.13 1.00 -4.80
CA PRO A 205 -17.48 2.38 -5.12
C PRO A 205 -18.27 3.10 -4.02
N ALA A 206 -19.21 2.43 -3.34
CA ALA A 206 -19.94 3.04 -2.23
C ALA A 206 -19.05 3.42 -1.04
N GLN A 207 -18.07 2.58 -0.67
CA GLN A 207 -17.12 2.89 0.41
C GLN A 207 -16.14 3.98 -0.01
N ARG A 208 -15.72 3.99 -1.28
CA ARG A 208 -14.88 5.05 -1.84
C ARG A 208 -15.58 6.40 -1.81
N ASN A 209 -16.80 6.47 -2.33
CA ASN A 209 -17.59 7.70 -2.34
C ASN A 209 -17.86 8.18 -0.91
N GLY A 210 -18.10 7.26 0.04
CA GLY A 210 -18.23 7.60 1.46
C GLY A 210 -16.95 8.14 2.07
N ALA A 211 -15.79 7.56 1.74
CA ALA A 211 -14.49 8.05 2.18
C ALA A 211 -14.19 9.44 1.61
N GLU A 212 -14.40 9.65 0.31
CA GLU A 212 -14.20 10.94 -0.35
C GLU A 212 -15.13 12.02 0.22
N ALA A 213 -16.40 11.69 0.49
CA ALA A 213 -17.36 12.61 1.10
C ALA A 213 -16.89 13.10 2.49
N ILE A 214 -16.24 12.24 3.29
CA ILE A 214 -15.67 12.63 4.60
C ILE A 214 -14.61 13.73 4.43
N PHE A 215 -13.72 13.61 3.44
CA PHE A 215 -12.70 14.62 3.19
C PHE A 215 -13.31 15.90 2.61
N LYS A 216 -14.25 15.75 1.67
CA LYS A 216 -14.96 16.88 1.06
C LYS A 216 -15.72 17.72 2.08
N GLU A 217 -16.33 17.08 3.08
CA GLU A 217 -17.05 17.78 4.15
C GLU A 217 -16.15 18.72 4.96
N ARG A 218 -14.83 18.53 4.93
CA ARG A 218 -13.85 19.35 5.65
C ARG A 218 -13.34 20.53 4.84
N GLU A 219 -13.68 20.63 3.56
CA GLU A 219 -13.24 21.76 2.73
C GLU A 219 -13.69 23.09 3.33
N GLY A 220 -12.73 23.99 3.56
CA GLY A 220 -12.97 25.29 4.20
C GLY A 220 -13.09 25.26 5.73
N LYS A 221 -12.87 24.11 6.39
CA LYS A 221 -12.83 23.97 7.85
C LYS A 221 -11.39 23.85 8.37
N ASP A 222 -11.21 24.08 9.67
CA ASP A 222 -9.88 24.04 10.32
C ASP A 222 -9.21 22.65 10.28
N ASP A 223 -10.01 21.59 10.18
CA ASP A 223 -9.54 20.20 10.08
C ASP A 223 -9.35 19.73 8.62
N PHE A 224 -9.40 20.65 7.66
CA PHE A 224 -9.10 20.36 6.26
C PHE A 224 -7.67 19.87 6.08
N VAL A 225 -7.52 18.80 5.30
CA VAL A 225 -6.23 18.35 4.78
C VAL A 225 -6.34 18.10 3.28
N PRO A 226 -5.30 18.43 2.48
CA PRO A 226 -5.31 18.13 1.06
C PRO A 226 -5.56 16.65 0.78
N TYR A 227 -6.43 16.36 -0.18
CA TYR A 227 -6.73 14.99 -0.56
C TYR A 227 -6.92 14.85 -2.07
N GLU A 228 -6.73 13.63 -2.59
CA GLU A 228 -7.14 13.27 -3.96
C GLU A 228 -7.62 11.82 -4.02
N PHE A 229 -8.62 11.54 -4.86
CA PHE A 229 -9.06 10.20 -5.21
C PHE A 229 -8.91 10.03 -6.73
N LYS A 230 -8.20 9.00 -7.16
CA LYS A 230 -8.06 8.64 -8.58
C LYS A 230 -8.49 7.21 -8.81
N ASP A 231 -9.45 7.04 -9.71
CA ASP A 231 -9.94 5.75 -10.16
C ASP A 231 -9.18 5.27 -11.39
N TRP A 232 -8.53 4.12 -11.26
CA TRP A 232 -7.81 3.49 -12.35
C TRP A 232 -8.70 2.48 -13.07
N LYS A 233 -9.12 2.85 -14.28
CA LYS A 233 -10.02 2.04 -15.12
C LYS A 233 -9.38 0.72 -15.54
N GLY A 234 -10.19 -0.33 -15.65
CA GLY A 234 -9.74 -1.69 -15.96
C GLY A 234 -8.99 -2.40 -14.81
N CYS A 235 -8.73 -1.71 -13.69
CA CYS A 235 -7.93 -2.24 -12.60
C CYS A 235 -8.76 -2.95 -11.54
N ALA A 236 -8.24 -4.09 -11.08
CA ALA A 236 -8.75 -4.83 -9.93
C ALA A 236 -7.86 -4.63 -8.68
N HIS A 237 -8.28 -5.19 -7.55
CA HIS A 237 -7.48 -5.17 -6.31
C HIS A 237 -6.08 -5.77 -6.53
N GLY A 238 -5.04 -5.05 -6.08
CA GLY A 238 -3.64 -5.45 -6.28
C GLY A 238 -2.97 -4.80 -7.49
N PHE A 239 -3.68 -4.05 -8.33
CA PHE A 239 -3.10 -3.46 -9.55
C PHE A 239 -1.86 -2.59 -9.31
N ALA A 240 -1.77 -1.89 -8.16
CA ALA A 240 -0.67 -0.97 -7.91
C ALA A 240 0.61 -1.63 -7.34
N ILE A 241 0.55 -2.93 -7.00
CA ILE A 241 1.71 -3.66 -6.45
C ILE A 241 1.95 -5.01 -7.10
N ARG A 242 0.93 -5.65 -7.67
CA ARG A 242 0.99 -6.94 -8.36
C ARG A 242 0.28 -6.90 -9.72
N PRO A 243 0.53 -5.87 -10.56
CA PRO A 243 -0.18 -5.71 -11.83
C PRO A 243 0.06 -6.88 -12.76
N ASN A 244 -0.97 -7.40 -13.41
CA ASN A 244 -0.76 -8.21 -14.60
C ASN A 244 -0.30 -7.31 -15.75
N GLN A 245 1.02 -7.22 -15.95
CA GLN A 245 1.62 -6.30 -16.94
C GLN A 245 1.34 -6.69 -18.40
N SER A 246 0.78 -7.88 -18.64
CA SER A 246 0.34 -8.29 -19.98
C SER A 246 -1.01 -7.69 -20.38
N VAL A 247 -1.76 -7.11 -19.42
CA VAL A 247 -3.03 -6.42 -19.67
C VAL A 247 -2.75 -4.91 -19.76
N PRO A 248 -2.92 -4.27 -20.93
CA PRO A 248 -2.55 -2.87 -21.14
C PRO A 248 -3.19 -1.90 -20.14
N GLU A 249 -4.46 -2.10 -19.81
CA GLU A 249 -5.19 -1.23 -18.88
C GLU A 249 -4.66 -1.35 -17.45
N VAL A 250 -4.30 -2.57 -17.02
CA VAL A 250 -3.74 -2.83 -15.70
C VAL A 250 -2.31 -2.29 -15.61
N LYS A 251 -1.53 -2.42 -16.68
CA LYS A 251 -0.19 -1.82 -16.77
C LYS A 251 -0.28 -0.29 -16.68
N ALA A 252 -1.16 0.33 -17.45
CA ALA A 252 -1.37 1.78 -17.42
C ALA A 252 -1.84 2.26 -16.03
N GLY A 253 -2.74 1.50 -15.38
CA GLY A 253 -3.17 1.80 -14.02
C GLY A 253 -2.04 1.71 -12.99
N TYR A 254 -1.17 0.71 -13.10
CA TYR A 254 0.01 0.58 -12.25
C TYR A 254 0.99 1.75 -12.43
N GLU A 255 1.37 2.04 -13.66
CA GLU A 255 2.28 3.14 -13.99
C GLU A 255 1.71 4.49 -13.52
N GLY A 256 0.41 4.67 -13.73
CA GLY A 256 -0.33 5.84 -13.28
C GLY A 256 -0.41 5.97 -11.75
N ALA A 257 -0.66 4.88 -11.03
CA ALA A 257 -0.68 4.88 -9.56
C ALA A 257 0.72 5.14 -8.97
N LEU A 258 1.78 4.63 -9.61
CA LEU A 258 3.16 4.94 -9.25
C LEU A 258 3.46 6.43 -9.49
N ALA A 259 3.05 6.98 -10.64
CA ALA A 259 3.20 8.42 -10.93
C ALA A 259 2.44 9.28 -9.91
N GLN A 260 1.18 8.94 -9.61
CA GLN A 260 0.37 9.56 -8.57
C GLN A 260 1.08 9.56 -7.21
N THR A 261 1.66 8.42 -6.82
CA THR A 261 2.41 8.28 -5.56
C THR A 261 3.60 9.24 -5.51
N VAL A 262 4.39 9.29 -6.58
CA VAL A 262 5.57 10.15 -6.69
C VAL A 262 5.19 11.62 -6.68
N GLU A 263 4.21 12.02 -7.49
CA GLU A 263 3.72 13.39 -7.58
C GLU A 263 3.17 13.87 -6.24
N TRP A 264 2.40 13.01 -5.56
CA TRP A 264 1.86 13.32 -4.25
C TRP A 264 2.96 13.60 -3.23
N PHE A 265 3.95 12.70 -3.10
CA PHE A 265 5.04 12.92 -2.15
C PHE A 265 5.91 14.13 -2.52
N LYS A 266 6.15 14.40 -3.80
CA LYS A 266 6.83 15.63 -4.23
C LYS A 266 6.09 16.89 -3.79
N LYS A 267 4.76 16.85 -3.78
CA LYS A 267 3.89 17.96 -3.37
C LYS A 267 3.79 18.11 -1.84
N THR A 268 3.79 17.02 -1.07
CA THR A 268 3.39 17.06 0.35
C THR A 268 4.52 16.76 1.33
N LEU A 269 5.63 16.16 0.88
CA LEU A 269 6.76 15.79 1.74
C LEU A 269 7.90 16.83 1.74
N PHE A 270 7.93 17.71 0.75
CA PHE A 270 8.96 18.74 0.58
C PHE A 270 8.51 20.11 1.09
#